data_AF-M0LA31-F1
#
_entry.id   AF-M0LA31-F1
#
_cell.length_a   1.000
_cell.length_b   1.000
_cell.length_c   1.000
_cell.angle_alpha   90.00
_cell.angle_beta   90.00
_cell.angle_gamma   90.00
#
_symmetry.space_group_name_H-M   'P 1'
#
loop_
_entity.id
_entity.type
_entity.pdbx_description
1 polymer ?
#
loop_
_entity_poly.entity_id
_entity_poly.type
_entity_poly.pdbx_seq_one_letter_code
_entity_poly.pdbx_strand_id
1 'polypeptide(L)'
;MDWSGRRRYLPAVGFSLLILVTSLLPIPEGPSEQIPLLLGVPLDKWVHAASYGTLTAVLAWGRRAHGWVTVAALAAVAVLFGAGVELFQGFVPSRGTSGADFFANSVGAAMAGLVWFVTHRTGVLSNQTDPQSRR
;
A
#
# COMPACT_ATOMS: atom_id res chain seq x y z
N MET A 1 -6.36 -25.87 -9.61
CA MET A 1 -6.07 -24.41 -9.70
C MET A 1 -7.17 -23.69 -8.97
N ASP A 2 -6.89 -23.22 -7.76
CA ASP A 2 -7.94 -22.78 -6.82
C ASP A 2 -8.39 -21.37 -7.18
N TRP A 3 -9.42 -21.30 -8.03
CA TRP A 3 -9.92 -20.07 -8.63
C TRP A 3 -10.39 -19.05 -7.56
N SER A 4 -10.76 -19.52 -6.38
CA SER A 4 -11.17 -18.72 -5.23
C SER A 4 -10.00 -17.91 -4.62
N GLY A 5 -8.77 -18.43 -4.66
CA GLY A 5 -7.59 -17.73 -4.15
C GLY A 5 -7.17 -16.58 -5.04
N ARG A 6 -7.19 -16.78 -6.37
CA ARG A 6 -6.81 -15.75 -7.35
C ARG A 6 -7.77 -14.56 -7.35
N ARG A 7 -9.08 -14.80 -7.16
CA ARG A 7 -10.10 -13.74 -7.10
C ARG A 7 -9.89 -12.75 -5.95
N ARG A 8 -9.24 -13.17 -4.86
CA ARG A 8 -8.97 -12.30 -3.70
C ARG A 8 -7.87 -11.27 -3.95
N TYR A 9 -7.07 -11.45 -5.00
CA TYR A 9 -6.08 -10.45 -5.42
C TYR A 9 -6.65 -9.44 -6.42
N LEU A 10 -7.86 -9.65 -6.94
CA LEU A 10 -8.48 -8.69 -7.88
C LEU A 10 -8.55 -7.27 -7.32
N PRO A 11 -8.88 -7.03 -6.04
CA PRO A 11 -8.83 -5.68 -5.47
C PRO A 11 -7.42 -5.09 -5.48
N ALA A 12 -6.40 -5.89 -5.13
CA ALA A 12 -5.02 -5.43 -5.15
C ALA A 12 -4.56 -5.08 -6.57
N VAL A 13 -4.86 -5.94 -7.56
CA VAL A 13 -4.55 -5.68 -8.97
C VAL A 13 -5.27 -4.43 -9.48
N GLY A 14 -6.58 -4.33 -9.24
CA GLY A 14 -7.36 -3.17 -9.67
C GLY A 14 -6.87 -1.87 -9.02
N PHE A 15 -6.51 -1.92 -7.75
CA PHE A 15 -6.00 -0.75 -7.03
C PHE A 15 -4.57 -0.37 -7.44
N SER A 16 -3.69 -1.35 -7.70
CA SER A 16 -2.37 -1.11 -8.31
C SER A 16 -2.50 -0.45 -9.68
N LEU A 17 -3.43 -0.92 -10.52
CA LEU A 17 -3.70 -0.32 -11.83
C LEU A 17 -4.24 1.11 -11.69
N LEU A 18 -5.13 1.36 -10.72
CA LEU A 18 -5.62 2.71 -10.42
C LEU A 18 -4.45 3.64 -10.08
N ILE A 19 -3.59 3.25 -9.13
CA ILE A 19 -2.39 4.03 -8.75
C ILE A 19 -1.52 4.28 -9.97
N LEU A 20 -1.21 3.24 -10.75
CA LEU A 20 -0.35 3.37 -11.92
C LEU A 20 -0.92 4.36 -12.94
N VAL A 21 -2.21 4.22 -13.29
CA VAL A 21 -2.85 5.09 -14.27
C VAL A 21 -2.87 6.52 -13.76
N THR A 22 -3.34 6.77 -12.54
CA THR A 22 -3.45 8.14 -12.00
C THR A 22 -2.08 8.79 -11.79
N SER A 23 -1.05 8.01 -11.47
CA SER A 23 0.33 8.50 -11.35
C SER A 23 0.98 8.83 -12.70
N LEU A 24 0.52 8.26 -13.81
CA LEU A 24 1.10 8.51 -15.14
C LEU A 24 0.30 9.51 -15.99
N LEU A 25 -0.89 9.91 -15.55
CA LEU A 25 -1.64 10.98 -16.21
C LEU A 25 -0.87 12.31 -16.13
N PRO A 26 -0.68 13.05 -17.23
CA PRO A 26 -0.08 14.39 -17.16
C PRO A 26 -0.86 15.29 -16.22
N ILE A 27 -0.16 16.12 -15.45
CA ILE A 27 -0.78 17.19 -14.68
C ILE A 27 -1.23 18.26 -15.69
N PRO A 28 -2.51 18.68 -15.70
CA PRO A 28 -2.99 19.74 -16.59
C PRO A 28 -2.26 21.05 -16.33
N GLU A 29 -1.89 21.76 -17.40
CA GLU A 29 -1.34 23.10 -17.26
C GLU A 29 -2.46 24.09 -16.93
N GLY A 30 -2.34 24.75 -15.78
CA GLY A 30 -3.29 25.73 -15.26
C GLY A 30 -2.59 26.67 -14.28
N PRO A 31 -3.30 27.66 -13.69
CA PRO A 31 -2.76 28.44 -12.58
C PRO A 31 -2.17 27.47 -11.55
N SER A 32 -0.96 27.75 -11.08
CA SER A 32 -0.29 26.93 -10.07
C SER A 32 -1.10 26.94 -8.77
N GLU A 33 -2.08 26.05 -8.66
CA GLU A 33 -2.79 25.83 -7.41
C GLU A 33 -1.79 25.28 -6.41
N GLN A 34 -1.53 26.06 -5.36
CA GLN A 34 -0.77 25.58 -4.22
C GLN A 34 -1.49 24.36 -3.65
N ILE A 35 -0.77 23.24 -3.58
CA ILE A 35 -1.28 22.04 -2.92
C ILE A 35 -1.54 22.38 -1.45
N PRO A 36 -2.77 22.18 -0.93
CA PRO A 36 -3.08 22.46 0.46
C PRO A 36 -2.17 21.70 1.41
N LEU A 37 -1.82 22.32 2.53
CA LEU A 37 -1.09 21.66 3.61
C LEU A 37 -2.07 21.02 4.58
N LEU A 38 -1.81 19.77 4.96
CA LEU A 38 -2.46 19.09 6.06
C LEU A 38 -1.39 18.73 7.11
N LEU A 39 -1.55 19.27 8.33
CA LEU A 39 -0.57 19.12 9.42
C LEU A 39 0.85 19.56 9.02
N GLY A 40 0.96 20.60 8.20
CA GLY A 40 2.25 21.12 7.71
C GLY A 40 2.90 20.29 6.60
N VAL A 41 2.26 19.23 6.12
CA VAL A 41 2.73 18.39 5.01
C VAL A 41 1.79 18.58 3.81
N PRO A 42 2.31 18.76 2.58
CA PRO A 42 1.49 18.82 1.37
C PRO A 42 0.54 17.63 1.22
N LEU A 43 -0.72 17.90 0.86
CA LEU A 43 -1.80 16.90 0.80
C LEU A 43 -1.49 15.74 -0.15
N ASP A 44 -0.73 15.97 -1.22
CA ASP A 44 -0.25 14.92 -2.12
C ASP A 44 0.54 13.84 -1.37
N LYS A 45 1.37 14.20 -0.38
CA LYS A 45 2.12 13.21 0.41
C LYS A 45 1.21 12.32 1.25
N TRP A 46 0.10 12.87 1.75
CA TRP A 46 -0.92 12.09 2.43
C TRP A 46 -1.64 11.14 1.47
N VAL A 47 -1.93 11.59 0.24
CA VAL A 47 -2.50 10.73 -0.81
C VAL A 47 -1.54 9.60 -1.15
N HIS A 48 -0.24 9.87 -1.27
CA HIS A 48 0.80 8.87 -1.45
C HIS A 48 0.80 7.86 -0.29
N ALA A 49 0.96 8.30 0.95
CA ALA A 49 0.94 7.42 2.11
C ALA A 49 -0.35 6.57 2.20
N ALA A 50 -1.53 7.18 2.01
CA ALA A 50 -2.81 6.49 2.05
C ALA A 50 -2.94 5.45 0.92
N SER A 51 -2.46 5.76 -0.28
CA SER A 51 -2.48 4.86 -1.44
C SER A 51 -1.65 3.61 -1.17
N TYR A 52 -0.38 3.77 -0.79
CA TYR A 52 0.49 2.60 -0.58
C TYR A 52 0.18 1.84 0.71
N GLY A 53 -0.39 2.51 1.72
CA GLY A 53 -0.99 1.85 2.87
C GLY A 53 -2.19 0.99 2.49
N THR A 54 -3.10 1.53 1.68
CA THR A 54 -4.27 0.80 1.16
C THR A 54 -3.84 -0.40 0.33
N LEU A 55 -2.85 -0.22 -0.57
CA LEU A 55 -2.29 -1.31 -1.37
C LEU A 55 -1.74 -2.43 -0.48
N THR A 56 -1.00 -2.08 0.58
CA THR A 56 -0.48 -3.05 1.55
C THR A 56 -1.61 -3.82 2.25
N ALA A 57 -2.67 -3.11 2.68
CA ALA A 57 -3.81 -3.73 3.35
C ALA A 57 -4.58 -4.70 2.43
N VAL A 58 -4.85 -4.32 1.18
CA VAL A 58 -5.55 -5.20 0.23
C VAL A 58 -4.71 -6.39 -0.21
N LEU A 59 -3.38 -6.24 -0.29
CA LEU A 59 -2.45 -7.35 -0.50
C LEU A 59 -2.48 -8.32 0.69
N ALA A 60 -2.40 -7.80 1.91
CA ALA A 60 -2.44 -8.60 3.13
C ALA A 60 -3.78 -9.34 3.30
N TRP A 61 -4.88 -8.67 2.96
CA TRP A 61 -6.22 -9.27 2.92
C TRP A 61 -6.32 -10.38 1.87
N GLY A 62 -5.87 -10.11 0.64
CA GLY A 62 -5.87 -11.09 -0.45
C GLY A 62 -5.07 -12.34 -0.10
N ARG A 63 -3.92 -12.15 0.58
CA ARG A 63 -3.04 -13.22 1.05
C ARG A 63 -3.54 -13.93 2.31
N ARG A 64 -4.49 -13.33 3.06
CA ARG A 64 -4.84 -13.70 4.44
C ARG A 64 -3.59 -13.78 5.33
N ALA A 65 -2.80 -12.71 5.34
CA ALA A 65 -1.53 -12.69 6.03
C ALA A 65 -1.71 -12.61 7.56
N HIS A 66 -1.03 -13.50 8.30
CA HIS A 66 -1.02 -13.52 9.77
C HIS A 66 0.39 -13.41 10.36
N GLY A 67 1.42 -13.86 9.65
CA GLY A 67 2.81 -13.81 10.09
C GLY A 67 3.48 -12.47 9.75
N TRP A 68 4.28 -11.94 10.68
CA TRP A 68 4.99 -10.67 10.50
C TRP A 68 5.88 -10.66 9.26
N VAL A 69 6.55 -11.78 8.93
CA VAL A 69 7.39 -11.91 7.73
C VAL A 69 6.55 -11.74 6.46
N THR A 70 5.37 -12.37 6.40
CA THR A 70 4.48 -12.26 5.24
C THR A 70 3.96 -10.85 5.08
N VAL A 71 3.56 -10.20 6.18
CA VAL A 71 3.09 -8.80 6.15
C VAL A 71 4.20 -7.85 5.71
N ALA A 72 5.41 -8.01 6.26
CA ALA A 72 6.57 -7.21 5.87
C ALA A 72 6.93 -7.39 4.39
N ALA A 73 6.88 -8.62 3.88
CA ALA A 73 7.11 -8.89 2.46
C ALA A 73 6.06 -8.20 1.57
N LEU A 74 4.78 -8.20 1.96
CA LEU A 74 3.72 -7.53 1.19
C LEU A 74 3.84 -6.00 1.24
N ALA A 75 4.23 -5.44 2.39
CA ALA A 75 4.56 -4.02 2.49
C ALA A 75 5.75 -3.67 1.58
N ALA A 76 6.81 -4.49 1.57
CA ALA A 76 7.95 -4.31 0.69
C ALA A 76 7.55 -4.37 -0.80
N VAL A 77 6.63 -5.25 -1.18
CA VAL A 77 6.05 -5.29 -2.54
C VAL A 77 5.35 -3.97 -2.88
N ALA A 78 4.56 -3.42 -1.97
CA ALA A 78 3.91 -2.11 -2.19
C ALA A 78 4.95 -0.97 -2.34
N VAL A 79 6.01 -0.97 -1.54
CA VAL A 79 7.12 0.00 -1.65
C VAL A 79 7.84 -0.11 -2.99
N LEU A 80 8.19 -1.33 -3.42
CA LEU A 80 8.87 -1.57 -4.69
C LEU A 80 7.98 -1.19 -5.88
N PHE A 81 6.67 -1.49 -5.79
CA PHE A 81 5.71 -1.03 -6.77
C PHE A 81 5.71 0.50 -6.88
N GLY A 82 5.72 1.20 -5.74
CA GLY A 82 5.77 2.66 -5.72
C GLY A 82 7.06 3.25 -6.23
N ALA A 83 8.20 2.64 -5.92
CA ALA A 83 9.47 3.01 -6.52
C ALA A 83 9.44 2.87 -8.05
N GLY A 84 8.83 1.80 -8.57
CA GLY A 84 8.64 1.61 -10.00
C GLY A 84 7.76 2.70 -10.62
N VAL A 85 6.62 3.02 -10.00
CA VAL A 85 5.72 4.10 -10.44
C VAL A 85 6.46 5.44 -10.47
N GLU A 86 7.23 5.75 -9.43
CA GLU A 86 8.03 6.98 -9.32
C GLU A 86 9.04 7.09 -10.47
N LEU A 87 9.77 6.00 -10.77
CA LEU A 87 10.68 5.95 -11.91
C LEU A 87 9.95 6.17 -13.23
N PHE A 88 8.75 5.60 -13.41
CA PHE A 88 7.96 5.82 -14.61
C PHE A 88 7.44 7.26 -14.74
N GLN A 89 7.15 7.94 -13.62
CA GLN A 89 6.79 9.36 -13.62
C GLN A 89 7.90 10.24 -14.19
N GLY A 90 9.18 9.83 -14.07
CA GLY A 90 10.31 10.52 -14.70
C GLY A 90 10.25 10.57 -16.24
N PHE A 91 9.41 9.76 -16.89
CA PHE A 91 9.20 9.80 -18.34
C PHE A 91 7.95 10.59 -18.76
N VAL A 92 7.18 11.14 -17.81
CA VAL A 92 5.97 11.93 -18.09
C VAL A 92 6.35 13.43 -18.08
N PRO A 93 6.17 14.19 -19.17
CA PRO A 93 6.72 15.55 -19.31
C PRO A 93 6.32 16.57 -18.22
N SER A 94 5.14 16.41 -17.61
CA SER A 94 4.66 17.29 -16.52
C SER A 94 4.79 16.66 -15.13
N ARG A 95 5.55 15.57 -15.01
CA ARG A 95 5.89 14.93 -13.73
C ARG A 95 7.41 14.78 -13.60
N GLY A 96 7.83 14.47 -12.40
CA GLY A 96 9.22 14.17 -12.10
C GLY A 96 9.32 13.07 -11.05
N THR A 97 10.54 12.61 -10.82
CA THR A 97 10.86 11.74 -9.69
C THR A 97 11.01 12.57 -8.42
N SER A 98 10.62 11.98 -7.29
CA SER A 98 10.51 12.64 -6.00
C SER A 98 10.83 11.67 -4.87
N GLY A 99 11.94 11.94 -4.19
CA GLY A 99 12.32 11.19 -2.99
C GLY A 99 11.30 11.34 -1.85
N ALA A 100 10.60 12.48 -1.80
CA ALA A 100 9.56 12.73 -0.81
C ALA A 100 8.32 11.85 -1.04
N ASP A 101 7.96 11.61 -2.30
CA ASP A 101 6.86 10.70 -2.65
C ASP A 101 7.23 9.25 -2.36
N PHE A 102 8.44 8.84 -2.74
CA PHE A 102 8.96 7.52 -2.36
C PHE A 102 8.95 7.30 -0.83
N PHE A 103 9.35 8.32 -0.06
CA PHE A 103 9.31 8.26 1.40
C PHE A 103 7.87 8.15 1.93
N ALA A 104 6.95 8.97 1.44
CA ALA A 104 5.54 8.91 1.81
C ALA A 104 4.90 7.54 1.51
N ASN A 105 5.19 6.98 0.33
CA ASN A 105 4.77 5.63 -0.08
C ASN A 105 5.26 4.59 0.94
N SER A 106 6.54 4.68 1.31
CA SER A 106 7.19 3.76 2.26
C SER A 106 6.59 3.82 3.66
N VAL A 107 6.37 5.04 4.17
CA VAL A 107 5.73 5.26 5.48
C VAL A 107 4.31 4.69 5.49
N GLY A 108 3.51 4.99 4.47
CA GLY A 108 2.15 4.49 4.35
C GLY A 108 2.06 2.96 4.33
N ALA A 109 2.89 2.32 3.51
CA ALA A 109 2.97 0.86 3.42
C ALA A 109 3.39 0.23 4.76
N ALA A 110 4.43 0.76 5.40
CA ALA A 110 4.93 0.25 6.68
C ALA A 110 3.90 0.39 7.81
N MET A 111 3.24 1.55 7.92
CA MET A 111 2.22 1.80 8.93
C MET A 111 1.01 0.88 8.75
N ALA A 112 0.50 0.72 7.52
CA ALA A 112 -0.62 -0.18 7.24
C ALA A 112 -0.25 -1.64 7.53
N GLY A 113 0.97 -2.07 7.17
CA GLY A 113 1.48 -3.40 7.52
C GLY A 113 1.53 -3.61 9.03
N LEU A 114 2.03 -2.64 9.79
CA LEU A 114 2.06 -2.71 11.25
C LEU A 114 0.64 -2.82 11.84
N VAL A 115 -0.29 -1.98 11.40
CA VAL A 115 -1.70 -2.01 11.84
C VAL A 115 -2.34 -3.35 11.51
N TRP A 116 -2.14 -3.88 10.30
CA TRP A 116 -2.63 -5.19 9.89
C TRP A 116 -2.11 -6.29 10.81
N PHE A 117 -0.80 -6.32 11.05
CA PHE A 117 -0.18 -7.33 11.91
C PHE A 117 -0.72 -7.26 13.34
N VAL A 118 -0.80 -6.07 13.94
CA VAL A 118 -1.28 -5.89 15.33
C VAL A 118 -2.74 -6.31 15.48
N THR A 119 -3.58 -6.07 14.48
CA THR A 119 -5.01 -6.40 14.51
C THR A 119 -5.30 -7.87 14.19
N HIS A 120 -4.45 -8.53 13.41
CA HIS A 120 -4.66 -9.91 12.94
C HIS A 120 -3.74 -10.96 13.60
N ARG A 121 -2.86 -10.56 14.53
CA ARG A 121 -2.04 -11.47 15.37
C ARG A 121 -2.85 -12.24 16.41
N THR A 122 -4.02 -11.72 16.79
CA THR A 122 -4.80 -12.21 17.95
C THR A 122 -5.46 -13.56 17.74
N GLY A 123 -5.66 -14.01 16.50
CA GLY A 123 -6.22 -15.34 16.20
C GLY A 123 -5.30 -16.52 16.54
N VAL A 124 -4.00 -16.28 16.73
CA VAL A 124 -3.03 -17.33 17.08
C VAL A 124 -2.99 -17.60 18.59
N LEU A 125 -3.21 -16.56 19.42
CA LEU A 125 -3.19 -16.69 20.88
C LEU A 125 -4.46 -17.36 21.42
N SER A 126 -5.62 -17.09 20.82
CA SER A 126 -6.89 -17.72 21.23
C SER A 126 -6.91 -19.24 21.03
N ASN A 127 -6.21 -19.74 20.01
CA ASN A 127 -6.14 -21.18 19.69
C ASN A 127 -5.20 -21.96 20.62
N GLN A 128 -4.28 -21.29 21.33
CA GLN A 128 -3.36 -21.95 22.26
C GLN A 128 -3.93 -22.05 23.68
N THR A 129 -4.92 -21.23 24.04
CA THR A 129 -5.58 -21.25 25.34
C THR A 129 -6.78 -22.19 25.40
N ASP A 130 -7.19 -22.79 24.27
CA ASP A 130 -8.32 -23.73 24.25
C ASP A 130 -7.90 -25.11 24.81
N PRO A 131 -8.42 -25.54 25.98
CA PRO A 131 -8.09 -26.83 26.59
C PRO A 131 -8.51 -28.02 25.71
N GLN A 132 -9.40 -27.82 24.73
CA GLN A 132 -9.91 -28.85 23.81
C GLN A 132 -8.85 -29.32 22.80
N SER A 133 -7.80 -28.54 22.54
CA SER A 133 -6.73 -28.88 21.58
C SER A 133 -5.75 -29.95 22.07
N ARG A 134 -5.86 -30.37 23.34
CA ARG A 134 -4.97 -31.35 23.99
C ARG A 134 -5.55 -32.77 24.06
N ARG A 135 -6.65 -33.07 23.36
CA ARG A 135 -7.27 -34.40 23.36
C ARG A 135 -7.16 -35.09 22.01
#